data_AF-A0A5C9DXC9-F1
#
_entry.id   AF-A0A5C9DXC9-F1
#
_cell.length_a   1.000
_cell.length_b   1.000
_cell.length_c   1.000
_cell.angle_alpha   90.00
_cell.angle_beta   90.00
_cell.angle_gamma   90.00
#
_symmetry.space_group_name_H-M   'P 1'
#
loop_
_entity.id
_entity.type
_entity.pdbx_description
1 polymer ?
#
loop_
_entity_poly.entity_id
_entity_poly.type
_entity_poly.pdbx_seq_one_letter_code
_entity_poly.pdbx_strand_id
1 'polypeptide(L)'
;MSDNTPDKSELMRSNIVTILFTVILLVIALTLWAWSSPDVVDTSPVGAITEINPWLLWGIELVIMIGLFFFASLSTINLRLMISGIRAGWTEMIALIIVVTALAFFMFSPELAAATLVATLGILSYFYMIQR
;
A
#
# COMPACT_ATOMS: atom_id res chain seq x y z
N MET A 1 -19.33 4.69 -30.59
CA MET A 1 -19.57 5.37 -29.29
C MET A 1 -20.60 4.55 -28.53
N SER A 2 -20.13 3.57 -27.75
CA SER A 2 -20.91 2.82 -26.76
C SER A 2 -19.91 2.16 -25.79
N ASP A 3 -20.12 2.36 -24.49
CA ASP A 3 -19.52 1.65 -23.35
C ASP A 3 -18.00 1.76 -23.09
N ASN A 4 -17.52 2.96 -22.76
CA ASN A 4 -16.19 3.16 -22.15
C ASN A 4 -16.17 2.98 -20.62
N THR A 5 -17.28 2.55 -20.02
CA THR A 5 -17.32 2.15 -18.61
C THR A 5 -17.09 0.64 -18.52
N PRO A 6 -16.05 0.18 -17.81
CA PRO A 6 -15.78 -1.25 -17.63
C PRO A 6 -17.01 -1.95 -17.04
N ASP A 7 -17.27 -3.19 -17.48
CA ASP A 7 -18.39 -3.96 -16.95
C ASP A 7 -18.24 -4.15 -15.44
N LYS A 8 -19.35 -4.12 -14.71
CA LYS A 8 -19.37 -4.31 -13.24
C LYS A 8 -18.74 -5.65 -12.87
N SER A 9 -18.88 -6.68 -13.72
CA SER A 9 -18.27 -7.99 -13.50
C SER A 9 -16.74 -7.94 -13.57
N GLU A 10 -16.18 -7.14 -14.48
CA GLU A 10 -14.73 -6.94 -14.63
C GLU A 10 -14.16 -6.12 -13.47
N LEU A 11 -14.86 -5.03 -13.08
CA LEU A 11 -14.49 -4.22 -11.92
C LEU A 11 -14.51 -5.05 -10.64
N MET A 12 -15.51 -5.92 -10.46
CA MET A 12 -15.59 -6.82 -9.30
C MET A 12 -14.41 -7.78 -9.25
N ARG A 13 -14.06 -8.42 -10.36
CA ARG A 13 -12.92 -9.35 -10.43
C ARG A 13 -11.59 -8.63 -10.15
N SER A 14 -11.39 -7.48 -10.78
CA SER A 14 -10.21 -6.63 -10.52
C SER A 14 -10.13 -6.24 -9.06
N ASN A 15 -11.26 -5.82 -8.47
CA ASN A 15 -11.32 -5.40 -7.09
C ASN A 15 -11.01 -6.53 -6.10
N ILE A 16 -11.52 -7.75 -6.34
CA ILE A 16 -11.20 -8.93 -5.52
C ILE A 16 -9.68 -9.17 -5.51
N VAL A 17 -9.04 -9.11 -6.68
CA VAL A 17 -7.59 -9.30 -6.80
C VAL A 17 -6.83 -8.20 -6.06
N THR A 18 -7.23 -6.93 -6.22
CA THR A 18 -6.56 -5.82 -5.52
C THR A 18 -6.73 -5.90 -4.01
N ILE A 19 -7.91 -6.27 -3.51
CA ILE A 19 -8.14 -6.47 -2.07
C ILE A 19 -7.27 -7.62 -1.55
N LEU A 20 -7.21 -8.73 -2.28
CA LEU A 20 -6.39 -9.87 -1.89
C LEU A 20 -4.92 -9.47 -1.74
N PHE A 21 -4.37 -8.73 -2.71
CA PHE A 21 -2.99 -8.22 -2.62
C PHE A 21 -2.80 -7.22 -1.48
N THR A 22 -3.75 -6.31 -1.25
CA THR A 22 -3.72 -5.40 -0.09
C THR A 22 -3.67 -6.17 1.22
N VAL A 23 -4.50 -7.19 1.39
CA VAL A 23 -4.54 -8.02 2.59
C VAL A 23 -3.25 -8.80 2.76
N ILE A 24 -2.72 -9.42 1.69
CA ILE A 24 -1.45 -10.15 1.72
C ILE A 24 -0.32 -9.23 2.17
N LEU A 25 -0.20 -8.03 1.57
CA LEU A 25 0.84 -7.08 1.94
C LEU A 25 0.70 -6.57 3.37
N LEU A 26 -0.54 -6.35 3.85
CA LEU A 26 -0.79 -5.99 5.23
C LEU A 26 -0.36 -7.10 6.20
N VAL A 27 -0.67 -8.36 5.89
CA VAL A 27 -0.24 -9.52 6.70
C VAL A 27 1.29 -9.61 6.74
N ILE A 28 1.96 -9.43 5.60
CA ILE A 28 3.42 -9.43 5.54
C ILE A 28 3.98 -8.27 6.38
N ALA A 29 3.45 -7.05 6.24
CA ALA A 29 3.88 -5.89 7.02
C ALA A 29 3.73 -6.15 8.53
N LEU A 30 2.58 -6.69 8.96
CA LEU A 30 2.33 -7.03 10.36
C LEU A 30 3.27 -8.14 10.87
N THR A 31 3.60 -9.11 10.01
CA THR A 31 4.52 -10.19 10.37
C THR A 31 5.95 -9.66 10.55
N LEU A 32 6.41 -8.80 9.65
CA LEU A 32 7.71 -8.12 9.79
C LEU A 32 7.73 -7.27 11.06
N TRP A 33 6.69 -6.47 11.29
CA TRP A 33 6.58 -5.66 12.50
C TRP A 33 6.64 -6.49 13.78
N ALA A 34 5.90 -7.60 13.84
CA ALA A 34 5.89 -8.48 15.01
C ALA A 34 7.27 -9.11 15.26
N TRP A 35 7.98 -9.48 14.19
CA TRP A 35 9.35 -10.01 14.28
C TRP A 35 10.41 -8.96 14.60
N SER A 36 10.13 -7.68 14.41
CA SER A 36 11.00 -6.58 14.86
C SER A 36 10.95 -6.35 16.37
N SER A 37 10.16 -7.12 17.13
CA SER A 37 10.10 -6.98 18.59
C SER A 37 11.37 -7.49 19.29
N PRO A 38 11.85 -6.81 20.35
CA PRO A 38 13.12 -7.14 21.02
C PRO A 38 13.20 -8.58 21.54
N ASP A 39 12.06 -9.18 21.88
CA ASP A 39 12.01 -10.51 22.50
C ASP A 39 12.26 -11.65 21.50
N VAL A 40 12.06 -11.42 20.20
CA VAL A 40 12.11 -12.47 19.17
C VAL A 40 13.03 -12.15 18.00
N VAL A 41 13.51 -10.89 17.88
CA VAL A 41 14.27 -10.41 16.72
C VAL A 41 15.45 -11.30 16.37
N ASP A 42 16.23 -11.74 17.37
CA ASP A 42 17.44 -12.57 17.20
C ASP A 42 17.17 -13.96 16.62
N THR A 43 15.93 -14.45 16.74
CA THR A 43 15.50 -15.77 16.21
C THR A 43 14.61 -15.66 14.98
N SER A 44 14.36 -14.43 14.51
CA SER A 44 13.41 -14.15 13.44
C SER A 44 14.10 -13.93 12.09
N PRO A 45 13.36 -14.05 10.98
CA PRO A 45 13.86 -13.64 9.66
C PRO A 45 14.29 -12.16 9.62
N VAL A 46 13.66 -11.29 10.41
CA VAL A 46 14.01 -9.86 10.48
C VAL A 46 15.40 -9.66 11.05
N GLY A 47 15.74 -10.34 12.16
CA GLY A 47 17.09 -10.28 12.74
C GLY A 47 18.15 -10.78 11.77
N ALA A 48 17.89 -11.93 11.14
CA ALA A 48 18.80 -12.50 10.15
C ALA A 48 19.07 -11.56 8.95
N ILE A 49 18.03 -10.88 8.44
CA ILE A 49 18.18 -9.91 7.34
C ILE A 49 18.99 -8.69 7.82
N THR A 50 18.71 -8.18 9.02
CA THR A 50 19.39 -7.02 9.59
C THR A 50 20.88 -7.29 9.81
N GLU A 51 21.26 -8.48 10.28
CA GLU A 51 22.66 -8.88 10.43
C GLU A 51 23.43 -8.91 9.10
N ILE A 52 22.76 -9.31 8.01
CA ILE A 52 23.36 -9.30 6.67
C ILE A 52 23.53 -7.86 6.18
N ASN A 53 22.45 -7.08 6.17
CA ASN A 53 22.47 -5.67 5.79
C ASN A 53 21.18 -4.96 6.28
N PRO A 54 21.29 -3.99 7.22
CA PRO A 54 20.13 -3.26 7.73
C PRO A 54 19.34 -2.50 6.64
N TRP A 55 20.01 -2.07 5.57
CA TRP A 55 19.36 -1.37 4.45
C TRP A 55 18.46 -2.29 3.62
N LEU A 56 18.71 -3.60 3.64
CA LEU A 56 17.88 -4.55 2.93
C LEU A 56 16.51 -4.67 3.58
N LEU A 57 16.45 -4.77 4.91
CA LEU A 57 15.20 -4.79 5.66
C LEU A 57 14.41 -3.50 5.41
N TRP A 58 15.06 -2.34 5.57
CA TRP A 58 14.44 -1.04 5.33
C TRP A 58 13.86 -0.92 3.91
N GLY A 59 14.59 -1.41 2.90
CA GLY A 59 14.11 -1.45 1.52
C GLY A 59 12.90 -2.36 1.32
N ILE A 60 12.88 -3.54 1.96
CA ILE A 60 11.76 -4.48 1.92
C ILE A 60 10.51 -3.86 2.55
N GLU A 61 10.64 -3.27 3.74
CA GLU A 61 9.56 -2.58 4.46
C GLU A 61 8.98 -1.45 3.59
N LEU A 62 9.84 -0.64 2.97
CA LEU A 62 9.41 0.46 2.10
C LEU A 62 8.63 -0.05 0.88
N VAL A 63 9.13 -1.10 0.20
CA VAL A 63 8.44 -1.71 -0.95
C VAL A 63 7.08 -2.27 -0.54
N ILE A 64 6.97 -2.89 0.63
CA ILE A 64 5.71 -3.41 1.15
C ILE A 64 4.72 -2.28 1.40
N MET A 65 5.14 -1.17 2.03
CA MET A 65 4.26 -0.04 2.31
C MET A 65 3.82 0.69 1.03
N ILE A 66 4.72 0.84 0.05
CA ILE A 66 4.38 1.37 -1.27
C ILE A 66 3.39 0.45 -1.98
N GLY A 67 3.63 -0.86 -1.97
CA GLY A 67 2.73 -1.85 -2.55
C GLY A 67 1.35 -1.82 -1.89
N LEU A 68 1.30 -1.71 -0.55
CA LEU A 68 0.07 -1.62 0.21
C LEU A 68 -0.76 -0.41 -0.26
N PHE A 69 -0.12 0.76 -0.35
CA PHE A 69 -0.77 1.96 -0.88
C PHE A 69 -1.26 1.77 -2.32
N PHE A 70 -0.43 1.20 -3.19
CA PHE A 70 -0.76 1.01 -4.59
C PHE A 70 -2.01 0.14 -4.76
N PHE A 71 -2.04 -1.05 -4.16
CA PHE A 71 -3.20 -1.96 -4.27
C PHE A 71 -4.44 -1.41 -3.55
N ALA A 72 -4.27 -0.77 -2.38
CA ALA A 72 -5.38 -0.13 -1.68
C ALA A 72 -6.00 1.01 -2.49
N SER A 73 -5.17 1.78 -3.21
CA SER A 73 -5.62 2.85 -4.10
C SER A 73 -6.42 2.29 -5.27
N LEU A 74 -5.92 1.24 -5.93
CA LEU A 74 -6.64 0.58 -7.02
C LEU A 74 -7.98 0.01 -6.55
N SER A 75 -8.01 -0.66 -5.40
CA SER A 75 -9.25 -1.17 -4.83
C SER A 75 -10.24 -0.04 -4.52
N THR A 76 -9.77 1.06 -3.94
CA THR A 76 -10.62 2.21 -3.61
C THR A 76 -11.18 2.89 -4.85
N ILE A 77 -10.38 3.01 -5.92
CA ILE A 77 -10.84 3.53 -7.22
C ILE A 77 -11.92 2.62 -7.81
N ASN A 78 -11.69 1.31 -7.83
CA ASN A 78 -12.64 0.33 -8.36
C ASN A 78 -13.94 0.30 -7.56
N LEU A 79 -13.85 0.24 -6.22
CA LEU A 79 -15.01 0.27 -5.33
C LEU A 79 -15.83 1.54 -5.51
N ARG A 80 -15.19 2.71 -5.56
CA ARG A 80 -15.90 3.97 -5.76
C ARG A 80 -16.62 3.98 -7.11
N LEU A 81 -15.95 3.55 -8.17
CA LEU A 81 -16.53 3.47 -9.51
C LEU A 81 -17.73 2.50 -9.54
N MET A 82 -17.63 1.36 -8.87
CA MET A 82 -18.71 0.37 -8.78
C MET A 82 -19.95 0.89 -8.01
N ILE A 83 -19.73 1.58 -6.89
CA ILE A 83 -20.80 2.04 -5.98
C ILE A 83 -21.46 3.32 -6.51
N SER A 84 -20.65 4.30 -6.92
CA SER A 84 -21.13 5.64 -7.24
C SER A 84 -21.20 5.95 -8.74
N GLY A 85 -20.61 5.09 -9.59
CA GLY A 85 -20.41 5.40 -11.01
C GLY A 85 -19.38 6.51 -11.28
N ILE A 86 -18.80 7.10 -10.22
CA ILE A 86 -17.79 8.16 -10.28
C ILE A 86 -16.45 7.58 -9.83
N ARG A 87 -15.35 7.94 -10.52
CA ARG A 87 -14.00 7.54 -10.11
C ARG A 87 -13.67 8.12 -8.72
N ALA A 88 -12.85 7.41 -7.92
CA ALA A 88 -12.36 7.95 -6.65
C ALA A 88 -11.66 9.30 -6.84
N GLY A 89 -11.96 10.22 -5.95
CA GLY A 89 -11.44 11.57 -5.98
C GLY A 89 -10.18 11.71 -5.13
N TRP A 90 -9.72 12.95 -5.04
CA TRP A 90 -8.56 13.33 -4.24
C TRP A 90 -8.75 13.03 -2.76
N THR A 91 -9.97 13.15 -2.24
CA THR A 91 -10.25 12.93 -0.82
C THR A 91 -9.95 11.49 -0.40
N GLU A 92 -10.38 10.49 -1.18
CA GLU A 92 -10.09 9.09 -0.89
C GLU A 92 -8.58 8.79 -0.97
N MET A 93 -7.89 9.33 -1.98
CA MET A 93 -6.45 9.11 -2.14
C MET A 93 -5.64 9.75 -1.02
N ILE A 94 -5.97 10.99 -0.62
CA ILE A 94 -5.31 11.67 0.50
C ILE A 94 -5.54 10.91 1.81
N ALA A 95 -6.77 10.44 2.04
CA ALA A 95 -7.07 9.62 3.22
C ALA A 95 -6.22 8.34 3.26
N LEU A 96 -6.06 7.64 2.13
CA LEU A 96 -5.18 6.47 2.03
C LEU A 96 -3.71 6.82 2.29
N ILE A 97 -3.21 7.95 1.77
CA ILE A 97 -1.83 8.40 2.07
C ILE A 97 -1.64 8.56 3.57
N ILE A 98 -2.58 9.25 4.24
CA ILE A 98 -2.50 9.47 5.69
C ILE A 98 -2.50 8.13 6.43
N VAL A 99 -3.40 7.20 6.06
CA VAL A 99 -3.49 5.88 6.70
C VAL A 99 -2.21 5.08 6.52
N VAL A 100 -1.69 4.96 5.28
CA VAL A 100 -0.48 4.16 5.03
C VAL A 100 0.75 4.79 5.66
N THR A 101 0.86 6.12 5.66
CA THR A 101 1.94 6.83 6.34
C THR A 101 1.89 6.63 7.85
N ALA A 102 0.70 6.69 8.45
CA ALA A 102 0.52 6.42 9.87
C ALA A 102 0.90 4.97 10.22
N LEU A 103 0.49 4.00 9.41
CA LEU A 103 0.89 2.60 9.59
C LEU A 103 2.41 2.46 9.54
N ALA A 104 3.08 3.08 8.56
CA ALA A 104 4.54 3.02 8.44
C ALA A 104 5.23 3.62 9.67
N PHE A 105 4.68 4.71 10.22
CA PHE A 105 5.20 5.37 11.42
C PHE A 105 5.07 4.49 12.66
N PHE A 106 3.91 3.88 12.88
CA PHE A 106 3.65 3.08 14.08
C PHE A 106 4.30 1.69 14.02
N MET A 107 4.45 1.12 12.83
CA MET A 107 4.98 -0.23 12.66
C MET A 107 6.51 -0.25 12.52
N PHE A 108 7.12 0.74 11.87
CA PHE A 108 8.54 0.63 11.52
C PHE A 108 9.36 1.77 12.10
N SER A 109 9.37 2.93 11.43
CA SER A 109 10.12 4.08 11.91
C SER A 109 9.61 5.39 11.30
N PRO A 110 9.92 6.55 11.91
CA PRO A 110 9.62 7.85 11.33
C PRO A 110 10.26 8.08 9.96
N GLU A 111 11.48 7.58 9.74
CA GLU A 111 12.20 7.70 8.47
C GLU A 111 11.52 6.88 7.37
N LEU A 112 11.08 5.65 7.69
CA LEU A 112 10.32 4.83 6.75
C LEU A 112 8.97 5.46 6.42
N ALA A 113 8.30 6.07 7.41
CA ALA A 113 7.07 6.81 7.20
C ALA A 113 7.26 8.01 6.26
N ALA A 114 8.32 8.79 6.47
CA ALA A 114 8.66 9.92 5.59
C ALA A 114 8.96 9.45 4.15
N ALA A 115 9.74 8.38 3.99
CA ALA A 115 10.03 7.80 2.68
C ALA A 115 8.76 7.27 2.00
N THR A 116 7.88 6.60 2.75
CA THR A 116 6.58 6.11 2.27
C THR A 116 5.70 7.28 1.83
N LEU A 117 5.62 8.35 2.61
CA LEU A 117 4.86 9.55 2.24
C LEU A 117 5.36 10.15 0.92
N VAL A 118 6.67 10.34 0.79
CA VAL A 118 7.27 10.88 -0.44
C VAL A 118 6.98 9.98 -1.65
N ALA A 119 7.15 8.67 -1.50
CA ALA A 119 6.89 7.71 -2.57
C ALA A 119 5.41 7.66 -2.98
N THR A 120 4.49 7.65 -2.00
CA THR A 120 3.04 7.63 -2.26
C THR A 120 2.54 8.92 -2.88
N LEU A 121 3.10 10.08 -2.51
CA LEU A 121 2.85 11.36 -3.20
C LEU A 121 3.32 11.33 -4.66
N GLY A 122 4.47 10.71 -4.94
CA GLY A 122 4.95 10.48 -6.31
C GLY A 122 3.98 9.64 -7.14
N ILE A 123 3.46 8.55 -6.56
CA ILE A 123 2.46 7.68 -7.21
C ILE A 123 1.14 8.43 -7.43
N LEU A 124 0.68 9.21 -6.45
CA LEU A 124 -0.53 10.02 -6.60
C LEU A 124 -0.39 11.04 -7.73
N SER A 125 0.78 11.68 -7.83
CA SER A 125 1.10 12.62 -8.91
C SER A 125 1.08 11.93 -10.27
N TYR A 126 1.61 10.71 -10.36
CA TYR A 126 1.56 9.89 -11.57
C TYR A 126 0.12 9.54 -11.98
N PHE A 127 -0.72 9.11 -11.04
CA PHE A 127 -2.15 8.85 -11.33
C PHE A 127 -2.88 10.10 -11.81
N TYR A 128 -2.56 11.27 -11.25
CA TYR A 128 -3.12 12.53 -11.73
C TYR A 128 -2.73 12.83 -13.17
N MET A 129 -1.46 12.61 -13.54
CA MET A 129 -1.00 12.84 -14.92
C MET A 129 -1.68 11.92 -15.94
N ILE A 130 -1.98 10.66 -15.58
CA ILE A 130 -2.67 9.71 -16.48
C ILE A 130 -4.16 10.04 -16.64
N GLN A 131 -4.80 10.61 -15.61
CA GLN A 131 -6.23 10.93 -15.67
C GLN A 131 -6.56 12.14 -16.54
N ARG A 132 -5.54 12.89 -16.99
CA ARG A 132 -5.66 14.06 -17.86
C ARG A 132 -5.58 13.68 -19.34
#